data_AF-A0A8T5AI03-F1
#
_entry.id   AF-A0A8T5AI03-F1
#
_cell.length_a   1.000
_cell.length_b   1.000
_cell.length_c   1.000
_cell.angle_alpha   90.00
_cell.angle_beta   90.00
_cell.angle_gamma   90.00
#
_symmetry.space_group_name_H-M   'P 1'
#
loop_
_entity.id
_entity.type
_entity.pdbx_description
1 polymer ?
#
loop_
_entity_poly.entity_id
_entity_poly.type
_entity_poly.pdbx_seq_one_letter_code
_entity_poly.pdbx_strand_id
1 'polypeptide(L)'
;MARARVSVELHKDVLKPDLSSESLVKNLKSSEVWSNKMKGQDMDLVMEIVFEAIRRLENLGFIINPTPIPGPNIEAKILYVIKLGGGRFTPKDIAIRLGFKSKKPVIDRLKRLARNELVVYQWRWPPRNPRWNLGRSQRPTLTREGNLVANNIENLDGKWLNILEQGNFYTLRKTYGF
;
A
#
# COMPACT_ATOMS: atom_id res chain seq x y z
N MET A 1 62.48 -32.60 -4.85
CA MET A 1 63.17 -32.00 -6.02
C MET A 1 62.16 -31.74 -7.12
N ALA A 2 62.32 -30.59 -7.78
CA ALA A 2 61.86 -30.22 -9.12
C ALA A 2 60.35 -30.27 -9.46
N ARG A 3 59.77 -29.07 -9.53
CA ARG A 3 58.60 -28.72 -10.35
C ARG A 3 58.94 -28.90 -11.84
N ALA A 4 58.01 -29.46 -12.61
CA ALA A 4 57.94 -29.27 -14.06
C ALA A 4 56.57 -28.66 -14.41
N ARG A 5 56.60 -27.48 -15.03
CA ARG A 5 55.47 -26.77 -15.62
C ARG A 5 55.23 -27.34 -17.02
N VAL A 6 53.98 -27.59 -17.41
CA VAL A 6 53.58 -27.64 -18.82
C VAL A 6 52.24 -26.92 -18.99
N SER A 7 52.17 -26.21 -20.10
CA SER A 7 51.33 -25.07 -20.43
C SER A 7 49.87 -25.40 -20.73
N VAL A 8 49.04 -24.40 -20.47
CA VAL A 8 47.63 -24.28 -20.87
C VAL A 8 47.57 -24.05 -22.38
N GLU A 9 46.88 -24.92 -23.11
CA GLU A 9 46.35 -24.58 -24.43
C GLU A 9 44.82 -24.70 -24.43
N LEU A 10 44.25 -23.60 -24.93
CA LEU A 10 42.85 -23.25 -25.03
C LEU A 10 42.27 -23.92 -26.27
N HIS A 11 41.13 -24.61 -26.14
CA HIS A 11 40.17 -24.65 -27.25
C HIS A 11 38.75 -24.41 -26.73
N LYS A 12 38.20 -23.32 -27.27
CA LYS A 12 36.86 -22.78 -27.10
C LYS A 12 35.90 -23.64 -27.91
N ASP A 13 34.80 -24.05 -27.32
CA ASP A 13 33.53 -24.17 -28.03
C ASP A 13 32.46 -23.42 -27.24
N VAL A 14 32.33 -22.16 -27.62
CA VAL A 14 31.30 -21.22 -27.19
C VAL A 14 30.09 -21.45 -28.09
N LEU A 15 28.99 -21.87 -27.49
CA LEU A 15 27.66 -21.83 -28.10
C LEU A 15 27.33 -20.39 -28.51
N LYS A 16 27.38 -20.13 -29.84
CA LYS A 16 26.71 -19.00 -30.48
C LYS A 16 25.24 -19.34 -30.67
N PRO A 17 24.35 -18.36 -30.47
CA PRO A 17 23.82 -17.69 -31.64
C PRO A 17 24.25 -16.22 -31.65
N ASP A 18 24.86 -15.84 -32.77
CA ASP A 18 25.14 -14.46 -33.14
C ASP A 18 23.81 -13.70 -33.32
N LEU A 19 23.44 -12.88 -32.34
CA LEU A 19 22.59 -11.72 -32.56
C LEU A 19 23.43 -10.49 -32.26
N SER A 20 23.90 -9.85 -33.33
CA SER A 20 24.76 -8.69 -33.27
C SER A 20 24.09 -7.56 -32.50
N SER A 21 24.77 -7.10 -31.44
CA SER A 21 24.46 -5.87 -30.70
C SER A 21 24.54 -4.61 -31.56
N GLU A 22 25.01 -4.72 -32.81
CA GLU A 22 25.01 -3.65 -33.81
C GLU A 22 23.68 -3.46 -34.54
N SER A 23 22.75 -4.42 -34.45
CA SER A 23 21.40 -4.28 -35.04
C SER A 23 20.43 -3.47 -34.15
N LEU A 24 20.69 -3.42 -32.83
CA LEU A 24 19.86 -2.66 -31.87
C LEU A 24 20.24 -1.17 -31.79
N VAL A 25 21.45 -0.80 -32.20
CA VAL A 25 21.92 0.60 -32.14
C VAL A 25 21.60 1.38 -33.42
N LYS A 26 21.33 0.69 -34.54
CA LYS A 26 20.97 1.35 -35.81
C LYS A 26 19.52 1.82 -35.90
N ASN A 27 18.62 1.31 -35.03
CA ASN A 27 17.24 1.81 -34.94
C ASN A 27 17.05 2.97 -33.94
N LEU A 28 18.11 3.43 -33.29
CA LEU A 28 18.07 4.54 -32.33
C LEU A 28 18.49 5.89 -32.92
N LYS A 29 18.82 5.94 -34.22
CA LYS A 29 19.32 7.16 -34.90
C LYS A 29 18.42 7.71 -36.02
N SER A 30 17.14 7.38 -36.03
CA SER A 30 16.15 7.99 -36.94
C SER A 30 14.87 8.46 -36.25
N SER A 31 14.94 8.78 -34.95
CA SER A 31 13.80 9.33 -34.18
C SER A 31 14.04 10.78 -33.71
N GLU A 32 15.01 11.48 -34.29
CA GLU A 32 14.96 12.95 -34.31
C GLU A 32 14.19 13.33 -35.58
N VAL A 33 13.20 14.21 -35.44
CA VAL A 33 12.15 14.54 -36.44
C VAL A 33 10.90 13.64 -36.35
N TRP A 34 10.20 13.71 -35.22
CA TRP A 34 8.74 13.93 -35.17
C TRP A 34 8.32 14.50 -33.81
N SER A 35 8.93 15.63 -33.46
CA SER A 35 8.28 16.57 -32.55
C SER A 35 7.17 17.27 -33.33
N ASN A 36 5.96 16.69 -33.41
CA ASN A 36 4.77 17.45 -33.79
C ASN A 36 3.48 16.70 -33.39
N LYS A 37 2.78 17.27 -32.40
CA LYS A 37 1.36 17.06 -32.07
C LYS A 37 0.91 15.60 -31.86
N MET A 38 1.18 15.07 -30.67
CA MET A 38 0.34 14.02 -30.08
C MET A 38 -1.06 14.62 -29.84
N LYS A 39 -2.03 14.25 -30.68
CA LYS A 39 -3.44 14.57 -30.50
C LYS A 39 -3.97 13.72 -29.33
N GLY A 40 -4.94 14.24 -28.59
CA GLY A 40 -5.52 13.56 -27.41
C GLY A 40 -5.99 12.11 -27.65
N GLN A 41 -6.30 11.74 -28.90
CA GLN A 41 -6.68 10.37 -29.29
C GLN A 41 -5.58 9.31 -29.09
N ASP A 42 -4.30 9.68 -29.22
CA ASP A 42 -3.20 8.73 -29.02
C ASP A 42 -2.98 8.44 -27.53
N MET A 43 -3.26 9.41 -26.65
CA MET A 43 -3.17 9.23 -25.21
C MET A 43 -4.29 8.34 -24.68
N ASP A 44 -5.50 8.44 -25.24
CA ASP A 44 -6.61 7.57 -24.88
C ASP A 44 -6.31 6.11 -25.23
N LEU A 45 -5.73 5.87 -26.42
CA LEU A 45 -5.30 4.54 -26.84
C LEU A 45 -4.17 3.99 -25.96
N VAL A 46 -3.18 4.82 -25.62
CA VAL A 46 -2.09 4.44 -24.69
C VAL A 46 -2.64 4.10 -23.31
N MET A 47 -3.58 4.89 -22.80
CA MET A 47 -4.23 4.63 -21.52
C MET A 47 -5.05 3.33 -21.55
N GLU A 48 -5.77 3.06 -22.64
CA GLU A 48 -6.53 1.81 -22.81
C GLU A 48 -5.61 0.59 -22.82
N ILE A 49 -4.48 0.66 -23.52
CA ILE A 49 -3.46 -0.41 -23.53
C ILE A 49 -2.86 -0.61 -22.13
N VAL A 50 -2.58 0.48 -21.40
CA VAL A 50 -2.07 0.42 -20.03
C VAL A 50 -3.10 -0.22 -19.08
N PHE A 51 -4.37 0.15 -19.18
CA PHE A 51 -5.44 -0.45 -18.37
C PHE A 51 -5.63 -1.94 -18.67
N GLU A 52 -5.59 -2.34 -19.95
CA GLU A 52 -5.72 -3.75 -20.32
C GLU A 52 -4.48 -4.56 -19.87
N ALA A 53 -3.28 -3.97 -19.92
CA ALA A 53 -2.08 -4.58 -19.37
C ALA A 53 -2.16 -4.76 -17.85
N ILE A 54 -2.63 -3.74 -17.12
CA ILE A 54 -2.89 -3.80 -15.68
C ILE A 54 -3.90 -4.91 -15.39
N ARG A 55 -5.03 -4.96 -16.10
CA ARG A 55 -6.08 -5.97 -15.91
C ARG A 55 -5.57 -7.40 -16.15
N ARG A 56 -4.71 -7.59 -17.15
CA ARG A 56 -4.07 -8.90 -17.41
C ARG A 56 -3.10 -9.29 -16.31
N LEU A 57 -2.31 -8.34 -15.80
CA LEU A 57 -1.40 -8.57 -14.68
C LEU A 57 -2.14 -8.83 -13.36
N GLU A 58 -3.31 -8.23 -13.16
CA GLU A 58 -4.23 -8.53 -12.04
C GLU A 58 -4.79 -9.95 -12.14
N ASN A 59 -5.30 -10.35 -13.32
CA ASN A 59 -5.85 -11.69 -13.56
C ASN A 59 -4.81 -12.80 -13.41
N LEU A 60 -3.55 -12.50 -13.74
CA LEU A 60 -2.41 -13.41 -13.56
C LEU A 60 -1.82 -13.38 -12.15
N GLY A 61 -2.36 -12.54 -11.25
CA GLY A 61 -1.92 -12.45 -9.85
C GLY A 61 -0.58 -11.72 -9.64
N PHE A 62 -0.02 -11.10 -10.68
CA PHE A 62 1.19 -10.26 -10.56
C PHE A 62 0.89 -8.92 -9.88
N ILE A 63 -0.33 -8.41 -10.08
CA ILE A 63 -0.86 -7.25 -9.37
C ILE A 63 -1.94 -7.75 -8.41
N ILE A 64 -1.56 -7.93 -7.15
CA ILE A 64 -2.55 -8.01 -6.09
C ILE A 64 -3.04 -6.59 -5.89
N ASN A 65 -4.18 -6.24 -6.50
CA ASN A 65 -4.81 -4.96 -6.20
C ASN A 65 -4.92 -4.82 -4.68
N PRO A 66 -4.49 -3.69 -4.08
CA PRO A 66 -4.81 -3.44 -2.69
C PRO A 66 -6.33 -3.56 -2.60
N THR A 67 -6.79 -4.51 -1.79
CA THR A 67 -8.23 -4.77 -1.62
C THR A 67 -8.89 -3.43 -1.39
N PRO A 68 -9.85 -2.97 -2.22
CA PRO A 68 -10.37 -1.62 -2.10
C PRO A 68 -10.91 -1.45 -0.68
N ILE A 69 -10.21 -0.66 0.13
CA ILE A 69 -10.52 -0.49 1.54
C ILE A 69 -11.66 0.53 1.60
N PRO A 70 -12.87 0.14 2.03
CA PRO A 70 -14.00 1.03 2.12
C PRO A 70 -13.72 2.15 3.14
N GLY A 71 -14.30 3.31 2.86
CA GLY A 71 -14.32 4.45 3.77
C GLY A 71 -13.94 5.77 3.10
N PRO A 72 -14.58 6.87 3.52
CA PRO A 72 -14.43 8.18 2.89
C PRO A 72 -13.05 8.81 3.13
N ASN A 73 -12.41 8.49 4.26
CA ASN A 73 -11.13 9.05 4.66
C ASN A 73 -10.19 7.97 5.24
N ILE A 74 -8.93 8.35 5.48
CA ILE A 74 -7.89 7.44 5.97
C ILE A 74 -8.29 6.85 7.34
N GLU A 75 -8.92 7.64 8.20
CA GLU A 75 -9.38 7.24 9.52
C GLU A 75 -10.45 6.13 9.46
N ALA A 76 -11.46 6.27 8.59
CA ALA A 76 -12.44 5.21 8.36
C ALA A 76 -11.77 3.95 7.80
N LYS A 77 -10.87 4.10 6.83
CA LYS A 77 -10.10 2.98 6.27
C LYS A 77 -9.24 2.27 7.33
N ILE A 78 -8.65 3.00 8.26
CA ILE A 78 -7.93 2.44 9.41
C ILE A 78 -8.86 1.61 10.29
N LEU A 79 -10.04 2.12 10.63
CA LEU A 79 -11.04 1.39 11.43
C LEU A 79 -11.46 0.08 10.75
N TYR A 80 -11.71 0.12 9.43
CA TYR A 80 -12.03 -1.07 8.65
C TYR A 80 -10.92 -2.12 8.73
N VAL A 81 -9.66 -1.70 8.52
CA VAL A 81 -8.52 -2.62 8.54
C VAL A 81 -8.32 -3.22 9.93
N ILE A 82 -8.52 -2.46 11.00
CA ILE A 82 -8.46 -3.00 12.37
C ILE A 82 -9.56 -4.05 12.59
N LYS A 83 -10.79 -3.77 12.14
CA LYS A 83 -11.91 -4.71 12.19
C LYS A 83 -11.58 -6.02 11.48
N LEU A 84 -11.09 -5.95 10.23
CA LEU A 84 -10.64 -7.13 9.47
C LEU A 84 -9.55 -7.92 10.20
N GLY A 85 -8.66 -7.22 10.90
CA GLY A 85 -7.56 -7.83 11.65
C GLY A 85 -7.96 -8.44 12.99
N GLY A 86 -9.15 -8.16 13.52
CA GLY A 86 -9.58 -8.62 14.84
C GLY A 86 -8.57 -8.30 15.96
N GLY A 87 -7.94 -7.12 15.91
CA GLY A 87 -6.90 -6.70 16.87
C GLY A 87 -5.54 -7.37 16.70
N ARG A 88 -5.30 -8.12 15.61
CA ARG A 88 -4.02 -8.79 15.35
C ARG A 88 -2.98 -7.90 14.67
N PHE A 89 -3.42 -6.87 13.95
CA PHE A 89 -2.55 -6.01 13.16
C PHE A 89 -1.82 -4.98 14.01
N THR A 90 -0.55 -4.78 13.70
CA THR A 90 0.24 -3.66 14.21
C THR A 90 0.02 -2.43 13.33
N PRO A 91 0.41 -1.22 13.79
CA PRO A 91 0.40 -0.02 12.94
C PRO A 91 1.21 -0.17 11.64
N LYS A 92 2.24 -1.03 11.63
CA LYS A 92 3.01 -1.34 10.42
C LYS A 92 2.16 -2.13 9.42
N ASP A 93 1.43 -3.13 9.88
CA ASP A 93 0.59 -3.98 9.03
C ASP A 93 -0.58 -3.17 8.44
N ILE A 94 -1.17 -2.29 9.26
CA ILE A 94 -2.22 -1.36 8.81
C ILE A 94 -1.68 -0.42 7.74
N ALA A 95 -0.47 0.14 7.94
CA ALA A 95 0.16 1.02 6.96
C ALA A 95 0.42 0.32 5.62
N ILE A 96 0.93 -0.91 5.63
CA ILE A 96 1.16 -1.71 4.42
C ILE A 96 -0.16 -1.94 3.67
N ARG A 97 -1.22 -2.33 4.37
CA ARG A 97 -2.55 -2.56 3.76
C ARG A 97 -3.16 -1.31 3.15
N LEU A 98 -2.90 -0.15 3.75
CA LEU A 98 -3.33 1.15 3.23
C LEU A 98 -2.40 1.73 2.14
N GLY A 99 -1.33 1.00 1.76
CA GLY A 99 -0.38 1.45 0.73
C GLY A 99 0.64 2.49 1.21
N PHE A 100 0.80 2.70 2.51
CA PHE A 100 1.80 3.63 3.04
C PHE A 100 3.18 2.98 3.15
N LYS A 101 4.21 3.68 2.65
CA LYS A 101 5.63 3.30 2.79
C LYS A 101 6.13 3.32 4.23
N SER A 102 5.46 4.06 5.12
CA SER A 102 5.86 4.17 6.53
C SER A 102 4.64 4.11 7.45
N LYS A 103 4.87 3.69 8.70
CA LYS A 103 3.81 3.64 9.73
C LYS A 103 3.50 4.99 10.38
N LYS A 104 4.31 6.03 10.14
CA LYS A 104 4.15 7.35 10.80
C LYS A 104 2.76 7.95 10.55
N PRO A 105 2.24 8.00 9.29
CA PRO A 105 0.94 8.56 9.04
C PRO A 105 -0.15 7.85 9.84
N VAL A 106 -0.16 6.51 9.81
CA VAL A 106 -1.13 5.69 10.54
C VAL A 106 -1.08 5.92 12.05
N ILE A 107 0.12 6.02 12.64
CA ILE A 107 0.28 6.27 14.08
C ILE A 107 -0.42 7.56 14.51
N ASP A 108 -0.26 8.65 13.77
CA ASP A 108 -0.87 9.93 14.14
C ASP A 108 -2.40 9.90 14.04
N ARG A 109 -2.95 9.19 13.04
CA ARG A 109 -4.40 9.00 12.91
C ARG A 109 -4.94 8.07 13.99
N LEU A 110 -4.20 7.01 14.35
CA LEU A 110 -4.59 6.13 15.45
C LEU A 110 -4.62 6.87 16.79
N LYS A 111 -3.70 7.83 17.04
CA LYS A 111 -3.77 8.70 18.23
C LYS A 111 -5.04 9.53 18.24
N ARG A 112 -5.42 10.11 17.09
CA ARG A 112 -6.65 10.88 16.93
C ARG A 112 -7.89 10.02 17.21
N LEU A 113 -7.94 8.82 16.61
CA LEU A 113 -9.01 7.85 16.85
C LEU A 113 -9.09 7.37 18.31
N ALA A 114 -7.95 7.22 18.97
CA ALA A 114 -7.89 6.84 20.38
C ALA A 114 -8.36 7.96 21.32
N ARG A 115 -8.11 9.23 20.99
CA ARG A 115 -8.65 10.37 21.75
C ARG A 115 -10.17 10.43 21.73
N ASN A 116 -10.78 10.00 20.63
CA ASN A 116 -12.23 9.92 20.47
C ASN A 116 -12.79 8.54 20.87
N GLU A 117 -12.05 7.77 21.67
CA GLU A 117 -12.47 6.49 22.23
C GLU A 117 -12.88 5.41 21.20
N LEU A 118 -12.48 5.54 19.94
CA LEU A 118 -12.79 4.55 18.90
C LEU A 118 -11.80 3.38 18.87
N VAL A 119 -10.57 3.63 19.34
CA VAL A 119 -9.47 2.66 19.31
C VAL A 119 -8.77 2.62 20.65
N VAL A 120 -8.51 1.42 21.14
CA VAL A 120 -7.67 1.16 22.32
C VAL A 120 -6.48 0.30 21.92
N TYR A 121 -5.37 0.41 22.66
CA TYR A 121 -4.19 -0.41 22.41
C TYR A 121 -4.18 -1.59 23.38
N GLN A 122 -4.19 -2.81 22.85
CA GLN A 122 -3.92 -3.99 23.67
C GLN A 122 -2.46 -3.98 24.10
N TRP A 123 -2.24 -4.00 25.41
CA TRP A 123 -0.92 -4.23 26.01
C TRP A 123 -0.61 -5.72 25.96
N ARG A 124 0.52 -6.09 25.33
CA ARG A 124 1.09 -7.42 25.56
C ARG A 124 1.87 -7.38 26.87
N TRP A 125 1.53 -8.28 27.78
CA TRP A 125 2.38 -8.60 28.93
C TRP A 125 3.72 -9.17 28.45
N PRO A 126 4.85 -8.78 29.05
CA PRO A 126 5.01 -7.83 30.15
C PRO A 126 5.16 -6.36 29.67
N PRO A 127 4.60 -5.38 30.41
CA PRO A 127 4.67 -3.96 30.05
C PRO A 127 6.01 -3.38 30.49
N ARG A 128 7.03 -3.38 29.62
CA ARG A 128 8.32 -2.73 29.95
C ARG A 128 8.31 -1.21 29.92
N ASN A 129 7.19 -0.53 29.60
CA ASN A 129 7.11 0.94 29.73
C ASN A 129 5.64 1.46 29.63
N PRO A 130 5.03 2.00 30.71
CA PRO A 130 3.63 2.43 30.74
C PRO A 130 3.36 3.83 30.16
N ARG A 131 4.40 4.61 29.84
CA ARG A 131 4.22 5.87 29.09
C ARG A 131 3.68 5.52 27.71
N TRP A 132 2.76 6.35 27.17
CA TRP A 132 2.05 6.33 25.87
C TRP A 132 2.92 6.09 24.62
N ASN A 133 3.81 5.11 24.68
CA ASN A 133 4.74 4.70 23.67
C ASN A 133 3.96 3.74 22.79
N LEU A 134 3.54 4.26 21.63
CA LEU A 134 3.13 3.48 20.47
C LEU A 134 4.31 2.64 19.98
N GLY A 135 4.72 1.68 20.80
CA GLY A 135 5.86 0.83 20.59
C GLY A 135 5.63 -0.08 19.40
N ARG A 136 6.72 -0.69 18.90
CA ARG A 136 6.71 -1.61 17.75
C ARG A 136 5.69 -2.76 17.87
N SER A 137 5.20 -3.07 19.07
CA SER A 137 4.39 -4.25 19.37
C SER A 137 2.95 -3.96 19.81
N GLN A 138 2.53 -2.69 19.92
CA GLN A 138 1.15 -2.37 20.31
C GLN A 138 0.20 -2.65 19.16
N ARG A 139 -0.93 -3.28 19.48
CA ARG A 139 -1.96 -3.65 18.51
C ARG A 139 -3.23 -2.83 18.78
N PRO A 140 -3.59 -1.90 17.88
CA PRO A 140 -4.86 -1.21 18.01
C PRO A 140 -6.01 -2.21 17.89
N THR A 141 -7.01 -2.05 18.74
CA THR A 141 -8.25 -2.81 18.78
C THR A 141 -9.42 -1.83 18.86
N LEU A 142 -10.53 -2.15 18.21
CA LEU A 142 -11.71 -1.30 18.24
C LEU A 142 -12.41 -1.39 19.59
N THR A 143 -12.90 -0.26 20.08
CA THR A 143 -13.87 -0.22 21.18
C THR A 143 -15.25 -0.62 20.69
N ARG A 144 -16.26 -0.63 21.57
CA ARG A 144 -17.65 -0.84 21.17
C ARG A 144 -18.09 0.21 20.13
N GLU A 145 -17.78 1.47 20.38
CA GLU A 145 -18.08 2.59 19.49
C GLU A 145 -17.29 2.51 18.19
N GLY A 146 -15.99 2.22 18.27
CA GLY A 146 -15.15 1.99 17.08
C GLY A 146 -15.67 0.85 16.19
N ASN A 147 -16.21 -0.22 16.78
CA ASN A 147 -16.84 -1.31 16.03
C ASN A 147 -18.13 -0.86 15.32
N LEU A 148 -18.95 -0.05 15.98
CA LEU A 148 -20.17 0.50 15.36
C LEU A 148 -19.83 1.39 14.16
N VAL A 149 -18.83 2.26 14.29
CA VAL A 149 -18.34 3.07 13.17
C VAL A 149 -17.77 2.19 12.07
N ALA A 150 -16.94 1.20 12.43
CA ALA A 150 -16.34 0.27 11.47
C ALA A 150 -17.36 -0.62 10.73
N ASN A 151 -18.52 -0.86 11.32
CA ASN A 151 -19.62 -1.60 10.70
C ASN A 151 -20.41 -0.75 9.72
N ASN A 152 -20.43 0.57 9.90
CA ASN A 152 -21.24 1.48 9.09
C ASN A 152 -20.36 2.44 8.26
N ILE A 153 -19.16 2.01 7.88
CA ILE A 153 -18.18 2.83 7.15
C ILE A 153 -18.73 3.36 5.83
N GLU A 154 -19.62 2.60 5.18
CA GLU A 154 -20.23 2.95 3.91
C GLU A 154 -21.17 4.16 4.02
N ASN A 155 -21.72 4.41 5.21
CA ASN A 155 -22.61 5.53 5.47
C ASN A 155 -21.84 6.82 5.84
N LEU A 156 -20.54 6.72 6.12
CA LEU A 156 -19.74 7.86 6.54
C LEU A 156 -19.36 8.74 5.33
N ASP A 157 -19.40 10.06 5.53
CA ASP A 157 -18.85 11.04 4.58
C ASP A 157 -17.46 11.53 5.02
N GLY A 158 -16.81 12.44 4.30
CA GLY A 158 -15.49 12.95 4.70
C GLY A 158 -15.44 13.72 6.04
N LYS A 159 -16.60 14.06 6.63
CA LYS A 159 -16.74 14.98 7.77
C LYS A 159 -17.10 14.29 9.09
N TRP A 160 -17.40 12.98 9.07
CA TRP A 160 -17.85 12.22 10.24
C TRP A 160 -16.98 12.42 11.49
N LEU A 161 -15.66 12.46 11.31
CA LEU A 161 -14.73 12.60 12.42
C LEU A 161 -14.79 13.99 13.05
N ASN A 162 -15.06 15.04 12.27
CA ASN A 162 -15.24 16.38 12.80
C ASN A 162 -16.52 16.48 13.63
N ILE A 163 -17.59 15.79 13.22
CA ILE A 163 -18.84 15.71 13.99
C ILE A 163 -18.59 15.02 15.34
N LEU A 164 -17.78 13.95 15.34
CA LEU A 164 -17.39 13.27 16.57
C LEU A 164 -16.55 14.17 17.48
N GLU A 165 -15.61 14.94 16.92
CA GLU A 165 -14.69 15.79 17.68
C GLU A 165 -15.32 17.07 18.21
N GLN A 166 -16.30 17.64 17.49
CA GLN A 166 -17.05 18.81 17.93
C GLN A 166 -18.22 18.46 18.84
N GLY A 167 -18.75 17.24 18.69
CA GLY A 167 -19.86 16.72 19.45
C GLY A 167 -19.45 15.53 20.31
N ASN A 168 -20.26 14.49 20.24
CA ASN A 168 -20.02 13.22 20.91
C ASN A 168 -20.49 12.06 20.01
N PHE A 169 -20.27 10.83 20.47
CA PHE A 169 -20.69 9.65 19.74
C PHE A 169 -22.20 9.59 19.49
N TYR A 170 -23.01 10.11 20.40
CA TYR A 170 -24.46 10.16 20.24
C TYR A 170 -24.88 11.05 19.06
N THR A 171 -24.26 12.22 18.90
CA THR A 171 -24.49 13.10 17.75
C THR A 171 -24.12 12.41 16.45
N LEU A 172 -22.94 11.78 16.39
CA LEU A 172 -22.51 11.00 15.23
C LEU A 172 -23.55 9.92 14.87
N ARG A 173 -23.97 9.14 15.86
CA ARG A 173 -24.94 8.06 15.70
C ARG A 173 -26.27 8.57 15.13
N LYS A 174 -26.76 9.71 15.62
CA LYS A 174 -27.99 10.35 15.13
C LYS A 174 -27.84 10.84 13.69
N THR A 175 -26.68 11.39 13.33
CA THR A 175 -26.44 11.93 11.97
C THR A 175 -26.41 10.84 10.90
N TYR A 176 -25.78 9.70 11.20
CA TYR A 176 -25.53 8.66 10.19
C TYR A 176 -26.38 7.38 10.37
N GLY A 177 -27.23 7.31 11.39
CA GLY A 177 -28.24 6.27 11.53
C GLY A 177 -27.69 4.88 11.87
N PHE A 178 -26.88 4.78 12.93
CA PHE A 178 -26.43 3.50 13.51
C PHE A 178 -27.10 3.23 14.87
#